data_AF-A0A9N9DFB5-F1
#
_entry.id   AF-A0A9N9DFB5-F1
#
_cell.length_a   1.000
_cell.length_b   1.000
_cell.length_c   1.000
_cell.angle_alpha   90.00
_cell.angle_beta   90.00
_cell.angle_gamma   90.00
#
_symmetry.space_group_name_H-M   'P 1'
#
loop_
_entity.id
_entity.type
_entity.pdbx_description
1 polymer ?
#
loop_
_entity_poly.entity_id
_entity_poly.type
_entity_poly.pdbx_seq_one_letter_code
_entity_poly.pdbx_strand_id
1 'polypeptide(L)'
;MATINFNFTTKDAWVGLITLVYIDILNTTAAMFSLANLAGLTDEEGNFEGSNKAYIVDSVCVSVSGLFGTSPTIQFIQSCAGITEGGKTGITALVSIIDYYWIDDGKESSTYQLGLHW
;
A
#
# COMPACT_ATOMS: atom_id res chain seq x y z
N MET A 1 -22.09 -23.82 21.52
CA MET A 1 -21.04 -22.80 21.68
C MET A 1 -19.78 -23.39 21.05
N ALA A 2 -19.50 -23.06 19.78
CA ALA A 2 -18.37 -23.64 19.06
C ALA A 2 -17.08 -23.04 19.62
N THR A 3 -16.31 -23.83 20.36
CA THR A 3 -15.01 -23.44 20.89
C THR A 3 -14.03 -23.41 19.71
N ILE A 4 -13.69 -22.22 19.24
CA ILE A 4 -12.70 -22.03 18.18
C ILE A 4 -11.35 -22.49 18.74
N ASN A 5 -10.88 -23.65 18.27
CA ASN A 5 -9.66 -24.28 18.76
C ASN A 5 -8.48 -23.72 17.96
N PHE A 6 -7.72 -22.79 18.54
CA PHE A 6 -6.52 -22.21 17.94
C PHE A 6 -5.33 -23.17 18.04
N ASN A 7 -5.48 -24.38 17.48
CA ASN A 7 -4.37 -25.31 17.32
C ASN A 7 -3.59 -24.94 16.05
N PHE A 8 -2.90 -23.79 16.08
CA PHE A 8 -2.02 -23.38 14.99
C PHE A 8 -0.83 -24.33 14.93
N THR A 9 -0.89 -25.30 14.02
CA THR A 9 0.27 -26.09 13.66
C THR A 9 1.20 -25.22 12.82
N THR A 10 2.52 -25.35 12.98
CA THR A 10 3.53 -24.58 12.22
C THR A 10 3.28 -24.67 10.71
N LYS A 11 2.74 -25.78 10.22
CA LYS A 11 2.38 -25.97 8.79
C LYS A 11 1.26 -25.04 8.33
N ASP A 12 0.25 -24.75 9.15
CA ASP A 12 -0.87 -23.89 8.78
C ASP A 12 -0.42 -22.42 8.72
N ALA A 13 0.50 -22.02 9.59
CA ALA A 13 1.13 -20.70 9.56
C ALA A 13 1.97 -20.51 8.27
N TRP A 14 2.71 -21.53 7.84
CA TRP A 14 3.44 -21.49 6.57
C TRP A 14 2.52 -21.41 5.36
N VAL A 15 1.41 -22.13 5.36
CA VAL A 15 0.41 -22.03 4.28
C VAL A 15 -0.18 -20.63 4.23
N GLY A 16 -0.56 -20.06 5.38
CA GLY A 16 -1.05 -18.69 5.47
C GLY A 16 -0.05 -17.65 4.96
N LEU A 17 1.24 -17.81 5.30
CA LEU A 17 2.31 -16.91 4.85
C LEU A 17 2.52 -16.96 3.34
N ILE A 18 2.58 -18.16 2.75
CA ILE A 18 2.75 -18.31 1.29
C ILE A 18 1.54 -17.75 0.54
N THR A 19 0.32 -17.98 1.05
CA THR A 19 -0.88 -17.40 0.47
C THR A 19 -0.90 -15.87 0.58
N LEU A 20 -0.47 -15.31 1.72
CA LEU A 20 -0.35 -13.85 1.90
C LEU A 20 0.60 -13.24 0.86
N VAL A 21 1.80 -13.79 0.70
CA VAL A 21 2.78 -13.31 -0.28
C VAL A 21 2.26 -13.44 -1.71
N TYR A 22 1.52 -14.51 -2.02
CA TYR A 22 0.91 -14.66 -3.33
C TYR A 22 -0.17 -13.61 -3.61
N ILE A 23 -1.04 -13.35 -2.63
CA ILE A 23 -2.07 -12.31 -2.73
C ILE A 23 -1.43 -10.92 -2.87
N ASP A 24 -0.36 -10.67 -2.12
CA ASP A 24 0.41 -9.41 -2.14
C ASP A 24 0.96 -9.11 -3.54
N ILE A 25 1.65 -10.07 -4.16
CA ILE A 25 2.19 -9.91 -5.53
C ILE A 25 1.09 -9.62 -6.55
N LEU A 26 -0.05 -10.33 -6.48
CA LEU A 26 -1.16 -10.13 -7.40
C LEU A 26 -1.81 -8.74 -7.22
N ASN A 27 -2.00 -8.32 -5.97
CA ASN A 27 -2.54 -7.01 -5.64
C ASN A 27 -1.59 -5.89 -6.08
N THR A 28 -0.28 -6.06 -5.86
CA THR A 28 0.74 -5.10 -6.32
C THR A 28 0.75 -5.02 -7.86
N THR A 29 0.68 -6.15 -8.55
CA THR A 29 0.65 -6.16 -10.02
C THR A 29 -0.60 -5.45 -10.56
N ALA A 30 -1.77 -5.75 -10.00
CA ALA A 30 -3.04 -5.19 -10.46
C ALA A 30 -3.12 -3.67 -10.30
N ALA A 31 -2.72 -3.15 -9.13
CA ALA A 31 -2.79 -1.71 -8.90
C ALA A 31 -1.66 -0.95 -9.62
N MET A 32 -0.44 -1.48 -9.75
CA MET A 32 0.63 -0.88 -10.55
C MET A 32 0.23 -0.77 -12.03
N PHE A 33 -0.37 -1.82 -12.58
CA PHE A 33 -0.87 -1.80 -13.94
C PHE A 33 -1.96 -0.75 -14.15
N SER A 34 -2.89 -0.60 -13.19
CA SER A 34 -3.92 0.45 -13.24
C SER A 34 -3.32 1.86 -13.18
N LEU A 35 -2.35 2.08 -12.29
CA LEU A 35 -1.66 3.36 -12.12
C LEU A 35 -0.81 3.74 -13.34
N ALA A 36 -0.07 2.78 -13.90
CA ALA A 36 0.78 2.98 -15.08
C ALA A 36 -0.05 3.38 -16.31
N ASN A 37 -1.20 2.72 -16.51
CA ASN A 37 -2.14 3.06 -17.59
C ASN A 37 -2.70 4.47 -17.46
N LEU A 38 -3.02 4.92 -16.24
CA LEU A 38 -3.49 6.28 -16.01
C LEU A 38 -2.37 7.33 -16.13
N ALA A 39 -1.15 6.99 -15.73
CA ALA A 39 -0.01 7.88 -15.85
C ALA A 39 0.49 8.03 -17.30
N GLY A 40 0.09 7.12 -18.20
CA GLY A 40 0.59 7.02 -19.57
C GLY A 40 2.02 6.49 -19.63
N LEU A 41 2.42 5.67 -18.65
CA LEU A 41 3.77 5.10 -18.52
C LEU A 41 3.82 3.61 -18.94
N THR A 42 2.78 3.14 -19.62
CA THR A 42 2.68 1.77 -20.15
C THR A 42 3.23 1.72 -21.58
N ASP A 43 4.15 0.79 -21.83
CA ASP A 43 4.63 0.46 -23.18
C ASP A 43 3.63 -0.46 -23.90
N GLU A 44 3.71 -0.57 -25.23
CA GLU A 44 2.82 -1.40 -26.07
C GLU A 44 2.88 -2.90 -25.70
N GLU A 45 3.94 -3.33 -25.02
CA GLU A 45 4.13 -4.69 -24.49
C GLU A 45 3.50 -4.92 -23.10
N GLY A 46 2.82 -3.91 -22.52
CA GLY A 46 2.18 -4.01 -21.21
C GLY A 46 3.15 -3.90 -20.03
N ASN A 47 4.43 -3.60 -20.29
CA ASN A 47 5.43 -3.31 -19.28
C ASN A 47 5.46 -1.81 -18.97
N PHE A 48 5.56 -1.47 -17.69
CA PHE A 48 5.70 -0.10 -17.21
C PHE A 48 7.18 0.22 -17.01
N GLU A 49 7.61 1.41 -17.46
CA GLU A 49 9.00 1.85 -17.39
C GLU A 49 9.48 1.84 -15.92
N GLY A 50 10.45 0.96 -15.59
CA GLY A 50 10.92 0.80 -14.21
C GLY A 50 10.14 -0.18 -13.32
N SER A 51 9.28 -1.03 -13.88
CA SER A 51 8.57 -2.15 -13.23
C SER A 51 9.41 -2.88 -12.15
N ASN A 52 10.63 -3.30 -12.49
CA ASN A 52 11.51 -4.00 -11.55
C ASN A 52 11.86 -3.18 -10.32
N LYS A 53 12.07 -1.86 -10.47
CA LYS A 53 12.37 -0.97 -9.33
C LYS A 53 11.15 -0.82 -8.43
N ALA A 54 9.96 -0.77 -9.02
CA ALA A 54 8.72 -0.62 -8.28
C ALA A 54 8.42 -1.85 -7.40
N TYR A 55 8.59 -3.06 -7.93
CA TYR A 55 8.46 -4.30 -7.15
C TYR A 55 9.53 -4.44 -6.06
N ILE A 56 10.76 -3.99 -6.31
CA ILE A 56 11.81 -3.98 -5.28
C ILE A 56 11.41 -3.06 -4.12
N VAL A 57 10.93 -1.84 -4.41
CA VAL A 57 10.49 -0.89 -3.37
C VAL A 57 9.32 -1.45 -2.57
N ASP A 58 8.33 -2.06 -3.23
CA ASP A 58 7.19 -2.71 -2.57
C ASP A 58 7.64 -3.82 -1.61
N SER A 59 8.52 -4.71 -2.08
CA SER A 59 9.05 -5.81 -1.27
C SER A 59 9.83 -5.33 -0.03
N VAL A 60 10.54 -4.20 -0.14
CA VAL A 60 11.24 -3.58 0.98
C VAL A 60 10.23 -2.98 1.96
N CYS A 61 9.22 -2.26 1.48
CA CYS A 61 8.15 -1.72 2.31
C CYS A 61 7.40 -2.82 3.07
N VAL A 62 7.02 -3.91 2.40
CA VAL A 62 6.35 -5.06 3.03
C VAL A 62 7.25 -5.74 4.06
N SER A 63 8.53 -5.92 3.74
CA SER A 63 9.50 -6.51 4.69
C SER A 63 9.66 -5.63 5.93
N VAL A 64 9.80 -4.32 5.76
CA VAL A 64 9.87 -3.35 6.85
C VAL A 64 8.58 -3.36 7.67
N SER A 65 7.42 -3.36 7.00
CA SER A 65 6.10 -3.46 7.64
C SER A 65 5.98 -4.71 8.53
N GLY A 66 6.42 -5.86 8.01
CA GLY A 66 6.46 -7.12 8.75
C GLY A 66 7.41 -7.08 9.94
N LEU A 67 8.58 -6.42 9.83
CA LEU A 67 9.51 -6.22 10.94
C LEU A 67 8.92 -5.35 12.07
N PHE A 68 8.14 -4.33 11.71
CA PHE A 68 7.42 -3.49 12.67
C PHE A 68 6.11 -4.11 13.16
N GLY A 69 5.73 -5.30 12.67
CA GLY A 69 4.51 -6.00 13.06
C GLY A 69 3.22 -5.34 12.56
N THR A 70 3.32 -4.45 11.57
CA THR A 70 2.16 -3.82 10.92
C THR A 70 1.70 -4.66 9.71
N SER A 71 0.49 -4.41 9.23
CA SER A 71 -0.03 -5.06 8.04
C SER A 71 0.83 -4.76 6.80
N PRO A 72 0.87 -5.65 5.79
CA PRO A 72 1.51 -5.36 4.51
C PRO A 72 1.02 -4.03 3.94
N THR A 73 1.95 -3.20 3.49
CA THR A 73 1.61 -1.91 2.90
C THR A 73 1.04 -2.14 1.52
N ILE A 74 -0.20 -1.70 1.28
CA ILE A 74 -0.86 -1.78 -0.02
C ILE A 74 -0.87 -0.40 -0.66
N GLN A 75 -0.54 -0.35 -1.95
CA GLN A 75 -0.64 0.85 -2.77
C GLN A 75 -2.07 1.34 -2.95
N PHE A 76 -2.23 2.67 -2.88
CA PHE A 76 -3.54 3.29 -2.74
C PHE A 76 -4.20 3.59 -4.09
N ILE A 77 -5.27 2.87 -4.41
CA ILE A 77 -6.00 3.02 -5.67
C ILE A 77 -6.65 4.40 -5.84
N GLN A 78 -6.96 5.10 -4.74
CA GLN A 78 -7.57 6.43 -4.86
C GLN A 78 -6.55 7.50 -5.29
N SER A 79 -5.24 7.22 -5.19
CA SER A 79 -4.19 8.13 -5.69
C SER A 79 -4.22 8.28 -7.22
N CYS A 80 -4.93 7.39 -7.92
CA CYS A 80 -5.27 7.51 -9.34
C CYS A 80 -5.92 8.85 -9.70
N ALA A 81 -6.79 9.38 -8.81
CA ALA A 81 -7.41 10.70 -9.00
C ALA A 81 -6.35 11.81 -9.02
N GLY A 82 -5.39 11.76 -8.09
CA GLY A 82 -4.27 12.70 -8.05
C GLY A 82 -3.33 12.61 -9.26
N ILE A 83 -3.10 11.41 -9.81
CA ILE A 83 -2.33 11.23 -11.06
C ILE A 83 -3.07 11.88 -12.24
N THR A 84 -4.40 11.74 -12.29
CA THR A 84 -5.26 12.34 -13.32
C THR A 84 -5.24 13.87 -13.24
N GLU A 85 -5.20 14.43 -12.03
CA GLU A 85 -5.08 15.88 -11.79
C GLU A 85 -3.66 16.42 -12.04
N GLY A 86 -2.68 15.56 -12.36
CA GLY A 86 -1.32 15.96 -12.77
C GLY A 86 -0.20 15.54 -11.81
N GLY A 87 -0.51 14.85 -10.72
CA GLY A 87 0.45 14.35 -9.72
C GLY A 87 1.26 13.13 -10.16
N LYS A 88 1.95 13.21 -11.31
CA LYS A 88 2.65 12.06 -11.94
C LYS A 88 4.06 11.78 -11.39
N THR A 89 4.65 12.72 -10.66
CA THR A 89 6.08 12.68 -10.29
C THR A 89 6.37 12.11 -8.89
N GLY A 90 5.36 11.63 -8.17
CA GLY A 90 5.49 11.09 -6.80
C GLY A 90 5.74 12.15 -5.71
N ILE A 91 6.04 13.40 -6.07
CA ILE A 91 6.22 14.51 -5.12
C ILE A 91 4.94 14.75 -4.31
N THR A 92 3.78 14.58 -4.92
CA THR A 92 2.47 14.66 -4.25
C THR A 92 2.35 13.68 -3.09
N ALA A 93 2.92 12.47 -3.21
CA ALA A 93 2.93 11.49 -2.14
C ALA A 93 3.82 11.92 -0.97
N LEU A 94 4.99 12.51 -1.25
CA LEU A 94 5.88 13.04 -0.20
C LEU A 94 5.24 14.21 0.54
N VAL A 95 4.60 15.14 -0.18
CA VAL A 95 3.91 16.28 0.43
C VAL A 95 2.77 15.81 1.34
N SER A 96 1.98 14.83 0.90
CA SER A 96 0.88 14.27 1.69
C SER A 96 1.37 13.62 3.00
N ILE A 97 2.47 12.85 2.93
CA ILE A 97 3.06 12.22 4.12
C ILE A 97 3.62 13.28 5.07
N ILE A 98 4.33 14.27 4.56
CA ILE A 98 4.88 15.36 5.38
C ILE A 98 3.73 16.10 6.07
N ASP A 99 2.71 16.53 5.33
CA ASP A 99 1.55 17.24 5.91
C ASP A 99 0.89 16.44 7.04
N TYR A 100 0.72 15.13 6.86
CA TYR A 100 0.19 14.24 7.90
C TYR A 100 1.04 14.22 9.18
N TYR A 101 2.37 14.05 9.05
CA TYR A 101 3.28 14.08 10.21
C TYR A 101 3.32 15.46 10.89
N TRP A 102 3.31 16.54 10.10
CA TRP A 102 3.29 17.91 10.64
C TRP A 102 1.96 18.26 11.31
N ILE A 103 0.84 17.69 10.85
CA ILE A 103 -0.46 17.82 11.52
C ILE A 103 -0.44 17.13 12.89
N ASP A 104 0.23 15.98 13.00
CA ASP A 104 0.27 15.16 14.22
C ASP A 104 1.15 15.82 15.29
N ASP A 105 2.33 16.33 14.90
CA ASP A 105 3.22 17.10 15.79
C ASP A 105 2.63 18.45 16.24
N GLY A 106 1.63 18.97 15.50
CA GLY A 106 1.06 20.29 15.73
C GLY A 106 -0.24 20.33 16.53
N LYS A 107 -0.97 19.21 16.71
CA LYS A 107 -2.34 19.24 17.27
C LYS A 107 -2.74 17.98 18.04
N GLU A 108 -2.21 17.82 19.25
CA GLU A 108 -2.75 16.84 20.22
C GLU A 108 -3.96 17.36 21.05
N SER A 109 -4.53 18.55 20.76
CA SER A 109 -5.58 19.14 21.64
C SER A 109 -6.92 19.51 20.98
N SER A 110 -7.09 19.50 19.64
CA SER A 110 -8.32 20.09 19.06
C SER A 110 -8.75 19.51 17.70
N THR A 111 -8.63 18.20 17.49
CA THR A 111 -8.98 17.59 16.19
C THR A 111 -10.03 16.47 16.29
N TYR A 112 -10.41 16.04 17.50
CA TYR A 112 -11.47 15.03 17.72
C TYR A 112 -12.90 15.50 17.39
N GLN A 113 -13.12 16.77 17.02
CA GLN A 113 -14.47 17.32 16.76
C GLN A 113 -14.83 17.46 15.26
N LEU A 114 -13.92 17.19 14.32
CA LEU A 114 -14.17 17.43 12.89
C LEU A 114 -14.04 16.18 11.99
N GLY A 115 -13.85 14.98 12.58
CA GLY A 115 -13.65 13.72 11.85
C GLY A 115 -14.84 12.77 11.77
N LEU A 116 -16.07 13.21 12.09
CA LEU A 116 -17.30 12.39 12.01
C LEU A 116 -18.35 13.01 11.09
N HIS A 117 -17.98 13.27 9.83
CA HIS A 117 -18.94 13.50 8.75
C HIS A 117 -18.37 12.92 7.45
N TRP A 118 -18.42 11.60 7.33
CA TRP A 118 -18.77 10.83 6.11
C TRP A 118 -19.32 9.47 6.55
#